data_AF-A0A1Y4MKY7-F1
#
_entry.id   AF-A0A1Y4MKY7-F1
#
_cell.length_a   1.000
_cell.length_b   1.000
_cell.length_c   1.000
_cell.angle_alpha   90.00
_cell.angle_beta   90.00
_cell.angle_gamma   90.00
#
_symmetry.space_group_name_H-M   'P 1'
#
loop_
_entity.id
_entity.type
_entity.pdbx_description
1 polymer ?
#
loop_
_entity_poly.entity_id
_entity_poly.type
_entity_poly.pdbx_seq_one_letter_code
_entity_poly.pdbx_strand_id
1 'polypeptide(L)'
;MSKSLMGVKRYGQQEKPWSDLTPDFAANGCAVCSAATIANYKESGTVTPATLQDRGVFSKQSAYVNNWGNVSQEFSFQSKEHVGDLAGALREIKNQIDTYSDPVMLVVATAGGMEHYVVAYGYSGSCTSENDVKIRDSMPTNYTTLGAAMRGTYPTFVRMNRII
;
A
#
# COMPACT_ATOMS: atom_id res chain seq x y z
N MET A 1 26.07 41.30 -15.32
CA MET A 1 26.58 39.98 -15.75
C MET A 1 25.89 38.91 -14.92
N SER A 2 25.44 37.87 -15.59
CA SER A 2 24.53 36.82 -15.14
C SER A 2 25.26 35.63 -14.50
N LYS A 3 24.49 34.83 -13.73
CA LYS A 3 24.74 33.48 -13.16
C LYS A 3 25.29 33.49 -11.73
N SER A 4 24.81 32.69 -10.79
CA SER A 4 24.22 31.36 -10.96
C SER A 4 23.12 31.09 -9.93
N LEU A 5 21.98 30.58 -10.42
CA LEU A 5 20.91 30.00 -9.62
C LEU A 5 21.50 28.84 -8.82
N MET A 6 21.45 28.94 -7.48
CA MET A 6 21.74 27.81 -6.59
C MET A 6 20.81 26.66 -6.97
N GLY A 7 21.43 25.53 -7.28
CA GLY A 7 20.80 24.36 -7.87
C GLY A 7 19.59 23.91 -7.08
N VAL A 8 18.47 23.81 -7.79
CA VAL A 8 17.32 22.98 -7.41
C VAL A 8 17.87 21.60 -7.03
N LYS A 9 17.81 21.25 -5.74
CA LYS A 9 17.94 19.86 -5.31
C LYS A 9 16.85 19.08 -6.05
N ARG A 10 17.24 18.36 -7.10
CA ARG A 10 16.39 17.39 -7.76
C ARG A 10 16.07 16.34 -6.70
N TYR A 11 14.85 16.36 -6.16
CA TYR A 11 14.29 15.31 -5.32
C TYR A 11 14.11 14.05 -6.18
N GLY A 12 15.22 13.39 -6.51
CA GLY A 12 15.20 11.97 -6.85
C GLY A 12 15.14 11.22 -5.52
N GLN A 13 13.96 11.07 -4.95
CA GLN A 13 13.81 10.28 -3.74
C GLN A 13 13.97 8.79 -4.07
N GLN A 14 14.84 8.17 -3.27
CA GLN A 14 15.42 6.84 -3.43
C GLN A 14 14.36 5.75 -3.35
N GLU A 15 14.51 4.73 -4.19
CA GLU A 15 13.91 3.42 -3.96
C GLU A 15 14.42 2.92 -2.60
N LYS A 16 13.53 2.76 -1.61
CA LYS A 16 13.90 2.11 -0.35
C LYS A 16 14.00 0.60 -0.58
N PRO A 17 15.02 -0.09 -0.04
CA PRO A 17 15.21 -1.52 -0.27
C PRO A 17 13.98 -2.33 0.17
N TRP A 18 13.49 -3.14 -0.75
CA TRP A 18 12.28 -3.96 -0.65
C TRP A 18 12.52 -5.36 -0.03
N SER A 19 13.75 -5.66 0.39
CA SER A 19 14.21 -7.01 0.73
C SER A 19 13.52 -7.64 1.94
N ASP A 20 12.84 -6.85 2.75
CA ASP A 20 12.41 -7.27 4.09
C ASP A 20 10.92 -7.67 4.14
N LEU A 21 10.18 -7.50 3.03
CA LEU A 21 8.79 -7.90 2.90
C LEU A 21 8.68 -9.26 2.18
N THR A 22 8.84 -10.36 2.93
CA THR A 22 8.76 -11.76 2.44
C THR A 22 7.33 -12.36 2.55
N PRO A 23 7.04 -13.56 2.00
CA PRO A 23 6.48 -13.83 0.67
C PRO A 23 4.97 -14.24 0.64
N ASP A 24 4.47 -14.36 -0.61
CA ASP A 24 3.11 -14.63 -1.09
C ASP A 24 2.06 -15.31 -0.18
N PHE A 25 0.90 -14.67 -0.10
CA PHE A 25 -0.23 -15.04 0.77
C PHE A 25 -1.52 -15.37 0.00
N ALA A 26 -1.44 -15.55 -1.33
CA ALA A 26 -2.55 -15.56 -2.28
C ALA A 26 -3.77 -16.43 -1.92
N ALA A 27 -3.61 -17.48 -1.10
CA ALA A 27 -4.70 -18.33 -0.64
C ALA A 27 -5.66 -17.67 0.39
N ASN A 28 -5.24 -16.57 1.05
CA ASN A 28 -5.99 -15.97 2.18
C ASN A 28 -6.71 -14.66 1.81
N GLY A 29 -6.66 -14.23 0.55
CA GLY A 29 -7.33 -13.02 0.05
C GLY A 29 -6.49 -11.74 0.16
N CYS A 30 -6.63 -10.86 -0.84
CA CYS A 30 -5.72 -9.71 -1.03
C CYS A 30 -5.63 -8.74 0.17
N ALA A 31 -6.71 -8.57 0.93
CA ALA A 31 -6.72 -7.75 2.14
C ALA A 31 -5.81 -8.31 3.24
N VAL A 32 -5.91 -9.62 3.52
CA VAL A 32 -5.08 -10.31 4.53
C VAL A 32 -3.62 -10.30 4.10
N CYS A 33 -3.35 -10.57 2.83
CA CYS A 33 -1.99 -10.54 2.27
C CYS A 33 -1.34 -9.16 2.43
N SER A 34 -2.10 -8.11 2.10
CA SER A 34 -1.63 -6.73 2.21
C SER A 34 -1.41 -6.33 3.67
N ALA A 35 -2.27 -6.79 4.58
CA ALA A 35 -2.15 -6.53 6.02
C ALA A 35 -0.89 -7.19 6.59
N ALA A 36 -0.63 -8.45 6.21
CA ALA A 36 0.58 -9.16 6.62
C ALA A 36 1.83 -8.46 6.07
N THR A 37 1.81 -8.03 4.80
CA THR A 37 2.90 -7.27 4.19
C THR A 37 3.22 -6.02 5.02
N ILE A 38 2.21 -5.23 5.36
CA ILE A 38 2.41 -4.03 6.19
C ILE A 38 2.91 -4.38 7.60
N ALA A 39 2.37 -5.41 8.23
CA ALA A 39 2.80 -5.80 9.57
C ALA A 39 4.28 -6.23 9.59
N ASN A 40 4.74 -6.97 8.58
CA ASN A 40 6.17 -7.30 8.43
C ASN A 40 7.06 -6.08 8.16
N TYR A 41 6.51 -4.96 7.65
CA TYR A 41 7.30 -3.74 7.46
C TYR A 41 7.64 -3.06 8.79
N LYS A 42 6.71 -3.10 9.74
CA LYS A 42 6.81 -2.34 10.99
C LYS A 42 7.27 -3.19 12.17
N GLU A 43 6.88 -4.46 12.19
CA GLU A 43 7.20 -5.37 13.28
C GLU A 43 8.55 -6.05 13.05
N SER A 44 9.27 -6.29 14.15
CA SER A 44 10.56 -6.99 14.13
C SER A 44 10.45 -8.49 13.82
N GLY A 45 9.24 -9.05 13.78
CA GLY A 45 8.96 -10.47 13.58
C GLY A 45 8.23 -10.77 12.28
N THR A 46 8.23 -12.05 11.89
CA THR A 46 7.47 -12.51 10.71
C THR A 46 5.98 -12.60 11.02
N VAL A 47 5.17 -11.80 10.32
CA VAL A 47 3.71 -11.83 10.43
C VAL A 47 3.11 -12.62 9.27
N THR A 48 2.44 -13.73 9.57
CA THR A 48 1.78 -14.58 8.58
C THR A 48 0.26 -14.39 8.62
N PRO A 49 -0.51 -14.84 7.61
CA PRO A 49 -1.95 -14.94 7.68
C PRO A 49 -2.43 -15.76 8.88
N ALA A 50 -1.71 -16.81 9.28
CA ALA A 50 -2.04 -17.55 10.50
C ALA A 50 -1.91 -16.65 11.74
N THR A 51 -0.83 -15.87 11.83
CA THR A 51 -0.63 -14.88 12.89
C THR A 51 -1.76 -13.84 12.92
N LEU A 52 -2.17 -13.32 11.77
CA LEU A 52 -3.28 -12.37 11.68
C LEU A 52 -4.63 -13.00 12.04
N GLN A 53 -4.84 -14.27 11.69
CA GLN A 53 -6.01 -15.04 12.11
C GLN A 53 -6.05 -15.23 13.63
N ASP A 54 -4.91 -15.58 14.24
CA ASP A 54 -4.78 -15.74 15.69
C ASP A 54 -4.97 -14.41 16.44
N ARG A 55 -4.56 -13.29 15.82
CA ARG A 55 -4.86 -11.93 16.29
C ARG A 55 -6.34 -11.55 16.11
N GLY A 56 -7.15 -12.35 15.41
CA GLY A 56 -8.57 -12.06 15.16
C GLY A 56 -8.81 -10.98 14.10
N VAL A 57 -7.84 -10.73 13.23
CA VAL A 57 -7.96 -9.77 12.12
C VAL A 57 -8.99 -10.23 11.10
N PHE A 58 -9.02 -11.53 10.82
CA PHE A 58 -9.98 -12.23 9.97
C PHE A 58 -10.29 -13.62 10.54
N SER A 59 -11.20 -14.38 9.92
CA SER A 59 -11.62 -15.70 10.41
C SER A 59 -11.57 -16.78 9.33
N LYS A 60 -11.69 -18.05 9.72
CA LYS A 60 -11.77 -19.17 8.77
C LYS A 60 -13.02 -19.11 7.89
N GLN A 61 -14.06 -18.43 8.35
CA GLN A 61 -15.32 -18.25 7.63
C GLN A 61 -15.27 -17.07 6.66
N SER A 62 -14.28 -16.18 6.77
CA SER A 62 -14.18 -15.00 5.93
C SER A 62 -12.75 -14.47 5.82
N ALA A 63 -12.27 -14.36 4.59
CA ALA A 63 -11.03 -13.67 4.25
C ALA A 63 -11.13 -12.12 4.34
N TYR A 64 -12.30 -11.58 4.67
CA TYR A 64 -12.44 -10.15 4.92
C TYR A 64 -11.80 -9.80 6.26
N VAL A 65 -10.94 -8.77 6.23
CA VAL A 65 -10.40 -8.18 7.44
C VAL A 65 -11.52 -7.42 8.16
N ASN A 66 -11.89 -7.93 9.33
CA ASN A 66 -12.99 -7.41 10.13
C ASN A 66 -12.49 -6.55 11.30
N ASN A 67 -11.25 -6.75 11.73
CA ASN A 67 -10.65 -5.99 12.81
C ASN A 67 -9.24 -5.51 12.46
N TRP A 68 -9.18 -4.36 11.79
CA TRP A 68 -7.94 -3.70 11.39
C TRP A 68 -7.07 -3.30 12.58
N GLY A 69 -7.67 -2.99 13.74
CA GLY A 69 -6.93 -2.64 14.95
C GLY A 69 -6.06 -3.77 15.49
N ASN A 70 -6.32 -5.02 15.09
CA ASN A 70 -5.55 -6.18 15.51
C ASN A 70 -4.44 -6.58 14.51
N VAL A 71 -4.24 -5.82 13.42
CA VAL A 71 -3.19 -6.12 12.44
C VAL A 71 -1.82 -6.13 13.10
N SER A 72 -1.61 -5.23 14.05
CA SER A 72 -0.38 -5.14 14.84
C SER A 72 -0.66 -4.84 16.29
N GLN A 73 0.31 -5.21 17.13
CA GLN A 73 0.38 -4.80 18.53
C GLN A 73 1.26 -3.56 18.73
N GLU A 74 2.03 -3.16 17.70
CA GLU A 74 3.05 -2.10 17.78
C GLU A 74 2.60 -0.79 17.11
N PHE A 75 1.68 -0.86 16.15
CA PHE A 75 1.17 0.30 15.41
C PHE A 75 -0.34 0.22 15.20
N SER A 76 -0.96 1.36 14.94
CA SER A 76 -2.40 1.43 14.67
C SER A 76 -2.69 1.42 13.18
N PHE A 77 -3.57 0.51 12.76
CA PHE A 77 -4.07 0.52 11.39
C PHE A 77 -5.38 1.30 11.31
N GLN A 78 -5.36 2.45 10.66
CA GLN A 78 -6.54 3.28 10.46
C GLN A 78 -7.19 2.96 9.11
N SER A 79 -8.21 2.11 9.15
CA SER A 79 -8.97 1.74 7.96
C SER A 79 -9.87 2.87 7.48
N LYS A 80 -10.01 3.02 6.17
CA LYS A 80 -10.98 3.89 5.48
C LYS A 80 -10.75 5.39 5.65
N GLU A 81 -9.52 5.83 5.92
CA GLU A 81 -9.22 7.25 6.17
C GLU A 81 -9.30 8.15 4.93
N HIS A 82 -9.27 7.60 3.71
CA HIS A 82 -9.39 8.42 2.51
C HIS A 82 -10.37 7.81 1.52
N VAL A 83 -11.46 8.54 1.26
CA VAL A 83 -12.35 8.37 0.11
C VAL A 83 -12.24 9.67 -0.68
N GLY A 84 -11.54 9.64 -1.82
CA GLY A 84 -11.19 10.86 -2.54
C GLY A 84 -10.80 10.58 -3.99
N ASP A 85 -10.56 11.64 -4.76
CA ASP A 85 -10.04 11.50 -6.13
C ASP A 85 -8.60 10.96 -6.13
N LEU A 86 -8.18 10.41 -7.27
CA LEU A 86 -6.85 9.85 -7.44
C LEU A 86 -5.74 10.88 -7.13
N ALA A 87 -5.92 12.16 -7.46
CA ALA A 87 -4.91 13.17 -7.20
C ALA A 87 -4.73 13.44 -5.69
N GLY A 88 -5.81 13.42 -4.91
CA GLY A 88 -5.79 13.45 -3.45
C GLY A 88 -5.07 12.25 -2.86
N ALA A 89 -5.40 11.06 -3.36
CA ALA A 89 -4.74 9.82 -2.95
C ALA A 89 -3.23 9.85 -3.21
N LEU A 90 -2.81 10.30 -4.40
CA LEU A 90 -1.39 10.43 -4.76
C LEU A 90 -0.63 11.39 -3.83
N ARG A 91 -1.24 12.53 -3.45
CA ARG A 91 -0.64 13.45 -2.47
C ARG A 91 -0.50 12.80 -1.10
N GLU A 92 -1.51 12.05 -0.66
CA GLU A 92 -1.46 11.41 0.65
C GLU A 92 -0.47 10.25 0.68
N ILE A 93 -0.39 9.43 -0.38
CA ILE A 93 0.63 8.38 -0.54
C ILE A 93 2.02 8.99 -0.42
N LYS A 94 2.26 10.09 -1.15
CA LYS A 94 3.53 10.81 -1.09
C LYS A 94 3.82 11.30 0.33
N ASN A 95 2.86 11.95 0.99
CA ASN A 95 3.02 12.47 2.34
C ASN A 95 3.32 11.38 3.36
N GLN A 96 2.64 10.22 3.29
CA GLN A 96 2.89 9.09 4.17
C GLN A 96 4.31 8.56 4.04
N ILE A 97 4.74 8.31 2.80
CA ILE A 97 6.06 7.76 2.49
C ILE A 97 7.16 8.77 2.85
N ASP A 98 6.97 10.06 2.59
CA ASP A 98 7.97 11.09 2.87
C ASP A 98 8.10 11.41 4.36
N THR A 99 6.97 11.51 5.06
CA THR A 99 6.94 12.01 6.45
C THR A 99 7.22 10.89 7.44
N TYR A 100 6.55 9.75 7.27
CA TYR A 100 6.56 8.66 8.24
C TYR A 100 7.40 7.48 7.79
N SER A 101 7.86 7.49 6.53
CA SER A 101 8.52 6.33 5.92
C SER A 101 7.63 5.09 5.87
N ASP A 102 6.32 5.24 5.93
CA ASP A 102 5.39 4.12 6.05
C ASP A 102 4.73 3.75 4.71
N PRO A 103 4.56 2.44 4.42
CA PRO A 103 3.77 2.00 3.29
C PRO A 103 2.29 2.27 3.53
N VAL A 104 1.52 2.34 2.45
CA VAL A 104 0.09 2.61 2.50
C VAL A 104 -0.67 1.48 1.84
N MET A 105 -1.70 0.96 2.52
CA MET A 105 -2.61 0.00 1.89
C MET A 105 -3.65 0.76 1.06
N LEU A 106 -3.76 0.39 -0.20
CA LEU A 106 -4.71 0.95 -1.14
C LEU A 106 -5.81 -0.07 -1.43
N VAL A 107 -7.02 0.43 -1.64
CA VAL A 107 -8.12 -0.33 -2.20
C VAL A 107 -8.44 0.23 -3.59
N VAL A 108 -8.34 -0.63 -4.58
CA VAL A 108 -8.65 -0.33 -5.99
C VAL A 108 -9.82 -1.20 -6.45
N ALA A 109 -10.59 -0.72 -7.41
CA ALA A 109 -11.59 -1.56 -8.08
C ALA A 109 -10.93 -2.28 -9.27
N THR A 110 -11.16 -3.58 -9.39
CA THR A 110 -10.78 -4.38 -10.56
C THR A 110 -11.77 -4.18 -11.71
N ALA A 111 -11.47 -4.72 -12.90
CA ALA A 111 -12.33 -4.67 -14.09
C ALA A 111 -13.80 -5.09 -13.86
N GLY A 112 -14.05 -5.95 -12.86
CA GLY A 112 -15.39 -6.44 -12.50
C GLY A 112 -16.05 -5.67 -11.35
N GLY A 113 -15.50 -4.53 -10.91
CA GLY A 113 -16.00 -3.77 -9.77
C GLY A 113 -15.71 -4.40 -8.41
N MET A 114 -14.95 -5.50 -8.36
CA MET A 114 -14.51 -6.10 -7.09
C MET A 114 -13.38 -5.29 -6.49
N GLU A 115 -13.45 -5.06 -5.18
CA GLU A 115 -12.38 -4.43 -4.42
C GLU A 115 -11.14 -5.33 -4.38
N HIS A 116 -9.98 -4.72 -4.57
CA HIS A 116 -8.68 -5.36 -4.51
C HIS A 116 -7.73 -4.52 -3.67
N TYR A 117 -6.94 -5.19 -2.85
CA TYR A 117 -6.04 -4.57 -1.89
C TYR A 117 -4.60 -4.73 -2.37
N VAL A 118 -3.89 -3.61 -2.43
CA VAL A 118 -2.46 -3.55 -2.79
C VAL A 118 -1.72 -2.68 -1.80
N VAL A 119 -0.40 -2.83 -1.71
CA VAL A 119 0.43 -2.00 -0.81
C VAL A 119 1.27 -1.05 -1.65
N ALA A 120 1.05 0.25 -1.54
CA ALA A 120 1.96 1.27 -2.05
C ALA A 120 3.11 1.47 -1.08
N TYR A 121 4.33 1.46 -1.61
CA TYR A 121 5.53 1.46 -0.77
C TYR A 121 6.59 2.47 -1.15
N GLY A 122 6.41 3.07 -2.31
CA GLY A 122 7.36 3.98 -2.88
C GLY A 122 6.71 4.64 -4.07
N TYR A 123 7.43 5.61 -4.61
CA TYR A 123 7.04 6.25 -5.86
C TYR A 123 8.29 6.70 -6.62
N SER A 124 8.12 7.03 -7.90
CA SER A 124 9.11 7.71 -8.72
C SER A 124 8.73 9.16 -8.99
N GLY A 125 9.73 10.00 -9.29
CA GLY A 125 9.48 11.39 -9.69
C GLY A 125 8.72 12.18 -8.61
N SER A 126 7.64 12.85 -9.02
CA SER A 126 6.85 13.74 -8.15
C SER A 126 5.62 13.09 -7.52
N CYS A 127 5.35 11.80 -7.77
CA CYS A 127 4.12 11.11 -7.35
C CYS A 127 2.84 11.82 -7.84
N THR A 128 2.81 12.17 -9.12
CA THR A 128 1.69 12.90 -9.74
C THR A 128 0.86 12.06 -10.71
N SER A 129 1.32 10.84 -11.02
CA SER A 129 0.57 9.83 -11.74
C SER A 129 0.50 8.53 -10.93
N GLU A 130 -0.56 7.76 -11.14
CA GLU A 130 -0.69 6.37 -10.70
C GLU A 130 0.44 5.46 -11.19
N ASN A 131 1.11 5.80 -12.29
CA ASN A 131 2.28 5.04 -12.76
C ASN A 131 3.55 5.40 -12.01
N ASP A 132 3.55 6.52 -11.26
CA ASP A 132 4.65 6.87 -10.37
C ASP A 132 4.63 6.01 -9.10
N VAL A 133 3.45 5.58 -8.64
CA VAL A 133 3.31 4.83 -7.39
C VAL A 133 3.72 3.38 -7.60
N LYS A 134 4.70 2.94 -6.83
CA LYS A 134 5.15 1.55 -6.79
C LYS A 134 4.30 0.77 -5.82
N ILE A 135 3.81 -0.38 -6.28
CA ILE A 135 2.95 -1.23 -5.48
C ILE A 135 3.51 -2.63 -5.36
N ARG A 136 3.10 -3.30 -4.30
CA ARG A 136 3.14 -4.73 -4.15
C ARG A 136 1.72 -5.25 -4.22
N ASP A 137 1.47 -6.02 -5.27
CA ASP A 137 0.27 -6.82 -5.37
C ASP A 137 0.51 -8.19 -4.74
N SER A 138 -0.52 -8.71 -4.06
CA SER A 138 -0.57 -10.06 -3.51
C SER A 138 -1.16 -11.09 -4.47
N MET A 139 -1.67 -10.65 -5.61
CA MET A 139 -2.03 -11.51 -6.73
C MET A 139 -0.79 -11.89 -7.55
N PRO A 140 -0.79 -13.06 -8.22
CA PRO A 140 0.31 -13.53 -9.06
C PRO A 140 0.52 -12.70 -10.34
N THR A 141 -0.19 -11.57 -10.49
CA THR A 141 -0.17 -10.67 -11.65
C THR A 141 1.08 -9.82 -11.74
N ASN A 142 1.95 -9.83 -10.73
CA ASN A 142 3.23 -9.09 -10.69
C ASN A 142 3.08 -7.59 -11.01
N TYR A 143 1.96 -6.95 -10.68
CA TYR A 143 1.82 -5.51 -10.89
C TYR A 143 2.80 -4.76 -10.01
N THR A 144 3.58 -3.87 -10.63
CA THR A 144 4.61 -3.08 -9.97
C THR A 144 4.22 -1.62 -9.78
N THR A 145 3.16 -1.15 -10.45
CA THR A 145 2.65 0.22 -10.31
C THR A 145 1.15 0.26 -10.01
N LEU A 146 0.68 1.31 -9.34
CA LEU A 146 -0.75 1.50 -9.05
C LEU A 146 -1.57 1.52 -10.34
N GLY A 147 -1.08 2.21 -11.38
CA GLY A 147 -1.70 2.19 -12.71
C GLY A 147 -1.85 0.79 -13.30
N ALA A 148 -0.86 -0.10 -13.11
CA ALA A 148 -0.93 -1.48 -13.56
C ALA A 148 -1.97 -2.30 -12.77
N ALA A 149 -2.05 -2.15 -11.45
CA ALA A 149 -3.09 -2.82 -10.64
C ALA A 149 -4.50 -2.28 -10.90
N MET A 150 -4.59 -1.05 -11.38
CA MET A 150 -5.88 -0.50 -11.80
C MET A 150 -6.33 -1.17 -13.11
N ARG A 151 -5.54 -1.28 -14.18
CA ARG A 151 -5.94 -1.63 -15.59
C ARG A 151 -6.92 -2.81 -15.88
N GLY A 152 -8.17 -2.70 -15.45
CA GLY A 152 -9.38 -3.26 -16.05
C GLY A 152 -10.15 -2.22 -16.87
N THR A 153 -11.22 -2.57 -17.58
CA THR A 153 -12.06 -1.61 -18.34
C THR A 153 -12.73 -0.55 -17.47
N TYR A 154 -12.78 -0.74 -16.15
CA TYR A 154 -13.20 0.25 -15.15
C TYR A 154 -12.49 0.06 -13.82
N PRO A 155 -11.35 0.71 -13.58
CA PRO A 155 -10.73 0.70 -12.28
C PRO A 155 -10.62 2.09 -11.71
N THR A 156 -11.34 2.29 -10.61
CA THR A 156 -11.29 3.51 -9.82
C THR A 156 -10.46 3.25 -8.58
N PHE A 157 -9.62 4.22 -8.23
CA PHE A 157 -9.14 4.31 -6.86
C PHE A 157 -10.37 4.41 -5.95
N VAL A 158 -10.44 3.54 -4.94
CA VAL A 158 -11.62 3.47 -4.06
C VAL A 158 -11.30 4.19 -2.75
N ARG A 159 -10.25 3.73 -2.06
CA ARG A 159 -9.86 4.27 -0.75
C ARG A 159 -8.45 3.90 -0.33
N MET A 160 -7.99 4.51 0.78
CA MET A 160 -6.74 4.17 1.47
C MET A 160 -6.98 3.76 2.93
N ASN A 161 -6.11 2.89 3.44
CA ASN A 161 -5.97 2.62 4.86
C ASN A 161 -4.58 3.07 5.34
N ARG A 162 -4.58 3.99 6.32
CA ARG A 162 -3.46 4.59 7.07
C ARG A 162 -2.74 3.57 7.99
N ILE A 163 -1.42 3.65 8.10
CA ILE A 163 -0.68 3.28 9.31
C ILE A 163 -0.49 4.58 10.10
N ILE A 164 -0.73 4.56 11.42
CA ILE A 164 -0.47 5.69 12.33
C ILE A 164 0.28 5.19 13.56
#